data_AF-A0A373W493-F1
#
_entry.id   AF-A0A373W493-F1
#
_cell.length_a   1.000
_cell.length_b   1.000
_cell.length_c   1.000
_cell.angle_alpha   90.00
_cell.angle_beta   90.00
_cell.angle_gamma   90.00
#
_symmetry.space_group_name_H-M   'P 1'
#
loop_
_entity.id
_entity.type
_entity.pdbx_description
1 polymer ?
#
loop_
_entity_poly.entity_id
_entity_poly.type
_entity_poly.pdbx_seq_one_letter_code
_entity_poly.pdbx_strand_id
1 'polypeptide(L)'
;MGYYFVIQKENRKFFFKLIPGNNGSQEIGASIGYDNYCDCKKALEYFKEYVASRKINQNNLCNTKIENIDGKYIFKYFDQEENLLFQRRKLYGKKIYCKDAIDRIYENINAEIRT
;
A
#
# COMPACT_ATOMS: atom_id res chain seq x y z
N MET A 1 6.16 14.52 -11.43
CA MET A 1 4.87 13.84 -11.66
C MET A 1 4.82 12.66 -10.69
N GLY A 2 4.21 12.88 -9.52
CA GLY A 2 4.42 12.05 -8.32
C GLY A 2 3.28 11.09 -8.02
N TYR A 3 3.26 10.56 -6.82
CA TYR A 3 2.13 9.78 -6.28
C TYR A 3 1.34 10.62 -5.28
N TYR A 4 0.14 10.17 -4.96
CA TYR A 4 -0.68 10.74 -3.89
C TYR A 4 -1.47 9.64 -3.19
N PHE A 5 -1.74 9.85 -1.90
CA PHE A 5 -2.69 9.02 -1.17
C PHE A 5 -4.10 9.57 -1.32
N VAL A 6 -5.09 8.70 -1.37
CA VAL A 6 -6.51 9.07 -1.22
C VAL A 6 -7.17 8.20 -0.17
N ILE A 7 -8.17 8.74 0.52
CA ILE A 7 -9.08 7.96 1.37
C ILE A 7 -10.42 7.88 0.65
N GLN A 8 -10.83 6.69 0.23
CA GLN A 8 -12.05 6.47 -0.52
C GLN A 8 -12.99 5.53 0.23
N LYS A 9 -14.29 5.81 0.15
CA LYS A 9 -15.34 4.96 0.71
C LYS A 9 -15.80 3.94 -0.34
N GLU A 10 -15.72 2.66 0.00
CA GLU A 10 -16.17 1.53 -0.81
C GLU A 10 -16.93 0.54 0.07
N ASN A 11 -18.09 0.05 -0.37
CA ASN A 11 -18.86 -0.96 0.37
C ASN A 11 -19.04 -0.64 1.85
N ARG A 12 -19.35 0.64 2.16
CA ARG A 12 -19.53 1.20 3.51
C ARG A 12 -18.27 1.30 4.38
N LYS A 13 -17.10 0.88 3.88
CA LYS A 13 -15.80 1.01 4.57
C LYS A 13 -14.93 2.08 3.89
N PHE A 14 -13.99 2.64 4.63
CA PHE A 14 -12.97 3.57 4.14
C PHE A 14 -11.65 2.85 3.91
N PHE A 15 -10.96 3.20 2.85
CA PHE A 15 -9.67 2.64 2.47
C PHE A 15 -8.71 3.76 2.09
N PHE A 16 -7.48 3.70 2.56
CA PHE A 16 -6.42 4.53 2.00
C PHE A 16 -5.74 3.79 0.85
N LYS A 17 -5.40 4.53 -0.20
CA LYS A 17 -4.83 3.99 -1.45
C LYS A 17 -3.69 4.86 -1.92
N LEU A 18 -2.68 4.25 -2.53
CA LEU A 18 -1.61 4.96 -3.21
C LEU A 18 -1.84 4.96 -4.72
N ILE A 19 -1.92 6.14 -5.33
CA ILE A 19 -2.25 6.32 -6.75
C ILE A 19 -1.11 7.05 -7.47
N PRO A 20 -0.66 6.58 -8.66
CA PRO A 20 0.27 7.33 -9.51
C PRO A 20 -0.42 8.55 -10.14
N GLY A 21 0.24 9.72 -10.11
CA GLY A 21 -0.25 10.97 -10.67
C GLY A 21 -0.53 10.96 -12.18
N ASN A 22 0.11 10.05 -12.91
CA ASN A 22 0.11 10.04 -14.38
C ASN A 22 -0.81 8.98 -14.98
N ASN A 23 -1.26 8.02 -14.15
CA ASN A 23 -2.12 6.90 -14.55
C ASN A 23 -3.32 6.87 -13.59
N GLY A 24 -4.27 7.78 -13.83
CA GLY A 24 -5.38 8.13 -12.93
C GLY A 24 -6.42 7.04 -12.63
N SER A 25 -6.12 5.75 -12.82
CA SER A 25 -7.08 4.67 -12.58
C SER A 25 -6.51 3.41 -11.94
N GLN A 26 -5.19 3.28 -11.77
CA GLN A 26 -4.60 2.07 -11.19
C GLN A 26 -3.82 2.37 -9.93
N GLU A 27 -4.48 2.20 -8.78
CA GLU A 27 -3.81 2.17 -7.48
C GLU A 27 -2.67 1.15 -7.48
N ILE A 28 -1.58 1.47 -6.77
CA ILE A 28 -0.53 0.49 -6.45
C ILE A 28 -1.07 -0.53 -5.45
N GLY A 29 -1.82 -0.08 -4.46
CA GLY A 29 -2.43 -0.92 -3.45
C GLY A 29 -3.37 -0.12 -2.57
N ALA A 30 -3.99 -0.82 -1.63
CA ALA A 30 -4.94 -0.26 -0.69
C ALA A 30 -4.81 -0.92 0.68
N SER A 31 -5.27 -0.20 1.70
CA SER A 31 -5.39 -0.71 3.05
C SER A 31 -6.48 -1.79 3.19
N ILE A 32 -6.61 -2.32 4.41
CA ILE A 32 -7.85 -2.94 4.87
C ILE A 32 -8.98 -1.89 5.01
N GLY A 33 -10.21 -2.35 5.22
CA GLY A 33 -11.39 -1.48 5.31
C GLY A 33 -11.67 -1.03 6.74
N TYR A 34 -11.81 0.29 6.92
CA TYR A 34 -12.11 0.92 8.21
C TYR A 34 -13.57 1.42 8.27
N ASP A 35 -14.18 1.43 9.44
CA ASP A 35 -15.59 1.84 9.60
C ASP A 35 -15.82 3.34 9.42
N ASN A 36 -14.81 4.15 9.72
CA ASN A 36 -14.90 5.59 9.61
C ASN A 36 -13.61 6.21 9.02
N TYR A 37 -13.77 7.42 8.52
CA TYR A 37 -12.70 8.17 7.87
C TYR A 37 -11.54 8.48 8.82
N CYS A 38 -11.83 8.80 10.09
CA CYS A 38 -10.82 9.20 11.07
C CYS A 38 -9.85 8.05 11.37
N ASP A 39 -10.36 6.85 11.58
CA ASP A 39 -9.54 5.66 11.81
C ASP A 39 -8.75 5.27 10.57
N CYS A 40 -9.36 5.39 9.37
CA CYS A 40 -8.65 5.19 8.11
C CYS A 40 -7.48 6.18 7.95
N LYS A 41 -7.68 7.45 8.35
CA LYS A 41 -6.63 8.47 8.29
C LYS A 41 -5.52 8.19 9.30
N LYS A 42 -5.85 7.82 10.54
CA LYS A 42 -4.85 7.40 11.54
C LYS A 42 -4.04 6.19 11.05
N ALA A 43 -4.69 5.21 10.44
CA ALA A 43 -4.03 4.05 9.89
C ALA A 43 -3.10 4.39 8.71
N LEU A 44 -3.48 5.37 7.88
CA LEU A 44 -2.59 5.89 6.83
C LEU A 44 -1.33 6.53 7.43
N GLU A 45 -1.47 7.40 8.44
CA GLU A 45 -0.30 8.02 9.09
C GLU A 45 0.60 6.97 9.74
N TYR A 46 0.01 5.98 10.43
CA TYR A 46 0.74 4.84 10.98
C TYR A 46 1.48 4.06 9.89
N PHE A 47 0.82 3.75 8.77
CA PHE A 47 1.45 3.05 7.65
C PHE A 47 2.65 3.82 7.09
N LYS A 48 2.52 5.14 6.95
CA LYS A 48 3.62 6.01 6.49
C LYS A 48 4.83 5.94 7.42
N GLU A 49 4.60 6.14 8.71
CA GLU A 49 5.65 6.07 9.74
C GLU A 49 6.30 4.67 9.78
N TYR A 50 5.48 3.62 9.71
CA TYR A 50 5.94 2.23 9.76
C TYR A 50 6.87 1.89 8.59
N VAL A 51 6.49 2.26 7.35
CA VAL A 51 7.30 2.02 6.16
C VAL A 51 8.60 2.85 6.19
N ALA A 52 8.52 4.13 6.59
CA ALA A 52 9.66 5.02 6.64
C ALA A 52 10.67 4.64 7.71
N SER A 53 10.23 4.43 8.95
CA SER A 53 11.09 4.10 10.10
C SER A 53 11.87 2.79 9.90
N ARG A 54 11.23 1.80 9.27
CA ARG A 54 11.83 0.50 8.98
C ARG A 54 12.58 0.44 7.67
N LYS A 55 12.55 1.50 6.87
CA LYS A 55 13.18 1.58 5.54
C LYS A 55 12.73 0.41 4.65
N ILE A 56 11.42 0.14 4.62
CA ILE A 56 10.86 -1.01 3.90
C ILE A 56 10.90 -0.74 2.39
N ASN A 57 11.71 -1.51 1.67
CA ASN A 57 11.91 -1.40 0.22
C ASN A 57 12.18 -2.79 -0.38
N GLN A 58 12.47 -2.90 -1.68
CA GLN A 58 12.67 -4.18 -2.36
C GLN A 58 13.86 -5.01 -1.82
N ASN A 59 14.83 -4.34 -1.20
CA ASN A 59 16.02 -4.95 -0.60
C ASN A 59 15.85 -5.25 0.90
N ASN A 60 14.92 -4.57 1.56
CA ASN A 60 14.57 -4.78 2.96
C ASN A 60 13.05 -4.91 3.10
N LEU A 61 12.55 -6.13 2.99
CA LEU A 61 11.10 -6.39 3.02
C LEU A 61 10.50 -6.29 4.43
N CYS A 62 11.30 -6.42 5.50
CA CYS A 62 10.79 -6.49 6.87
C CYS A 62 9.59 -7.47 6.96
N ASN A 63 8.45 -7.05 7.50
CA ASN A 63 7.22 -7.85 7.58
C ASN A 63 6.37 -7.82 6.29
N THR A 64 6.95 -7.44 5.16
CA THR A 64 6.27 -7.46 3.85
C THR A 64 6.45 -8.83 3.19
N LYS A 65 5.34 -9.48 2.83
CA LYS A 65 5.35 -10.78 2.17
C LYS A 65 5.03 -10.60 0.68
N ILE A 66 5.73 -11.33 -0.19
CA ILE A 66 5.39 -11.48 -1.61
C ILE A 66 4.96 -12.93 -1.82
N GLU A 67 3.68 -13.13 -2.12
CA GLU A 67 3.07 -14.45 -2.28
C GLU A 67 2.91 -14.80 -3.76
N ASN A 68 3.02 -16.09 -4.10
CA ASN A 68 2.66 -16.62 -5.41
C ASN A 68 1.26 -17.25 -5.32
N ILE A 69 0.37 -16.85 -6.23
CA ILE A 69 -0.99 -17.36 -6.38
C ILE A 69 -1.15 -17.74 -7.85
N ASP A 70 -1.16 -19.04 -8.14
CA ASP A 70 -1.32 -19.61 -9.49
C ASP A 70 -0.41 -18.97 -10.55
N GLY A 71 0.89 -18.83 -10.22
CA GLY A 71 1.89 -18.26 -11.13
C GLY A 71 1.88 -16.73 -11.20
N LYS A 72 0.96 -16.06 -10.49
CA LYS A 72 0.93 -14.60 -10.33
C LYS A 72 1.37 -14.21 -8.91
N TYR A 73 1.61 -12.93 -8.69
CA TYR A 73 2.24 -12.43 -7.49
C TYR A 73 1.47 -11.27 -6.86
N ILE A 74 1.49 -11.21 -5.52
CA ILE A 74 0.88 -10.14 -4.73
C ILE A 74 1.84 -9.76 -3.60
N PHE A 75 1.89 -8.48 -3.22
CA PHE A 75 2.57 -8.05 -2.01
C PHE A 75 1.56 -7.69 -0.92
N LYS A 76 1.94 -7.92 0.34
CA LYS A 76 1.17 -7.60 1.54
C LYS A 76 2.11 -7.06 2.63
N TYR A 77 1.76 -5.93 3.21
CA TYR A 77 2.44 -5.31 4.34
C TYR A 77 1.73 -5.71 5.64
N PHE A 78 2.50 -6.19 6.60
CA PHE A 78 2.01 -6.52 7.93
C PHE A 78 2.72 -5.66 8.99
N ASP A 79 2.01 -5.36 10.08
CA ASP A 79 2.64 -4.80 11.27
C ASP A 79 3.44 -5.86 12.05
N GLN A 80 3.90 -5.52 13.25
CA GLN A 80 4.65 -6.44 14.12
C GLN A 80 3.81 -7.59 14.69
N GLU A 81 2.51 -7.39 14.80
CA GLU A 81 1.54 -8.35 15.33
C GLU A 81 0.94 -9.22 14.21
N GLU A 82 1.50 -9.13 13.00
CA GLU A 82 1.01 -9.78 11.78
C GLU A 82 -0.39 -9.32 11.33
N ASN A 83 -0.84 -8.13 11.73
CA ASN A 83 -2.06 -7.54 11.17
C ASN A 83 -1.77 -6.97 9.77
N LEU A 84 -2.67 -7.23 8.82
CA LEU A 84 -2.57 -6.72 7.46
C LEU A 84 -2.82 -5.21 7.43
N LEU A 85 -1.85 -4.44 6.95
CA LEU A 85 -1.95 -2.98 6.83
C LEU A 85 -2.34 -2.55 5.43
N PHE A 86 -1.67 -3.11 4.42
CA PHE A 86 -1.74 -2.65 3.04
C PHE A 86 -1.39 -3.78 2.07
N GLN A 87 -2.11 -3.88 0.97
CA GLN A 87 -1.80 -4.88 -0.04
C GLN A 87 -2.14 -4.42 -1.45
N ARG A 88 -1.52 -5.09 -2.41
CA ARG A 88 -1.96 -5.00 -3.80
C ARG A 88 -3.31 -5.71 -3.95
N ARG A 89 -4.29 -5.10 -4.63
CA ARG A 89 -5.58 -5.77 -4.93
C ARG A 89 -5.61 -6.57 -6.24
N LYS A 90 -4.72 -6.29 -7.21
CA LYS A 90 -4.63 -7.04 -8.48
C LYS A 90 -3.30 -7.75 -8.63
N LEU A 91 -3.33 -9.05 -8.93
CA LEU A 91 -2.12 -9.86 -9.06
C LEU A 91 -1.22 -9.37 -10.21
N TYR A 92 0.09 -9.38 -9.98
CA TYR A 92 1.11 -9.14 -10.99
C TYR A 92 1.52 -10.45 -11.68
N GLY A 93 1.82 -10.39 -12.98
CA GLY A 93 2.30 -11.57 -13.71
C GLY A 93 3.74 -12.00 -13.36
N LYS A 94 4.52 -11.13 -12.70
CA LYS A 94 5.92 -11.40 -12.35
C LYS A 94 6.24 -10.87 -10.95
N LYS A 95 7.09 -11.60 -10.22
CA LYS A 95 7.56 -11.22 -8.88
C LYS A 95 8.26 -9.86 -8.86
N ILE A 96 9.02 -9.53 -9.92
CA ILE A 96 9.75 -8.26 -10.02
C ILE A 96 8.81 -7.05 -9.96
N TYR A 97 7.60 -7.14 -10.51
CA TYR A 97 6.63 -6.04 -10.43
C TYR A 97 6.12 -5.78 -9.01
N CYS A 98 6.13 -6.79 -8.13
CA CYS A 98 5.87 -6.55 -6.70
C CYS A 98 7.02 -5.79 -6.06
N LYS A 99 8.28 -6.12 -6.39
CA LYS A 99 9.46 -5.42 -5.89
C LYS A 99 9.49 -3.97 -6.35
N ASP A 100 9.26 -3.72 -7.63
CA ASP A 100 9.19 -2.37 -8.19
C ASP A 100 8.06 -1.55 -7.53
N ALA A 101 6.92 -2.18 -7.23
CA ALA A 101 5.82 -1.54 -6.54
C ALA A 101 6.16 -1.19 -5.08
N ILE A 102 6.84 -2.10 -4.37
CA ILE A 102 7.32 -1.87 -2.99
C ILE A 102 8.30 -0.69 -2.95
N ASP A 103 9.23 -0.60 -3.90
CA ASP A 103 10.14 0.55 -4.00
C ASP A 103 9.40 1.85 -4.26
N ARG A 104 8.44 1.84 -5.19
CA ARG A 104 7.62 3.03 -5.46
C ARG A 104 6.82 3.48 -4.24
N ILE A 105 6.32 2.55 -3.43
CA ILE A 105 5.64 2.87 -2.16
C ILE A 105 6.63 3.56 -1.23
N TYR A 106 7.82 3.00 -1.06
CA TYR A 106 8.85 3.56 -0.18
C TYR A 106 9.28 4.97 -0.60
N GLU A 107 9.63 5.15 -1.87
CA GLU A 107 10.05 6.43 -2.46
C GLU A 107 8.98 7.51 -2.33
N ASN A 108 7.70 7.11 -2.27
CA ASN A 108 6.57 8.02 -2.25
C ASN A 108 5.74 7.93 -0.98
N ILE A 109 6.32 7.41 0.11
CA ILE A 109 5.60 7.20 1.37
C ILE A 109 5.10 8.51 1.97
N ASN A 110 5.83 9.61 1.73
CA ASN A 110 5.48 10.95 2.19
C ASN A 110 4.59 11.73 1.21
N ALA A 111 4.01 11.05 0.21
CA ALA A 111 3.09 11.68 -0.74
C ALA A 111 1.91 12.36 -0.02
N GLU A 112 1.45 13.47 -0.60
CA GLU A 112 0.30 14.22 -0.09
C GLU A 112 -0.98 13.39 -0.09
N ILE A 113 -1.92 13.75 0.79
CA ILE A 113 -3.25 13.16 0.82
C ILE A 113 -4.18 14.06 0.00
N ARG A 114 -4.81 13.50 -1.03
CA ARG A 114 -5.86 14.16 -1.82
C ARG A 114 -7.22 13.59 -1.40
N THR A 115 -8.20 14.47 -1.26
CA THR A 115 -9.59 14.13 -0.94
C THR A 115 -10.44 14.04 -2.20
#